data_AF-A0A379Z7Y8-F1
#
_entry.id   AF-A0A379Z7Y8-F1
#
_cell.length_a   1.000
_cell.length_b   1.000
_cell.length_c   1.000
_cell.angle_alpha   90.00
_cell.angle_beta   90.00
_cell.angle_gamma   90.00
#
_symmetry.space_group_name_H-M   'P 1'
#
loop_
_entity.id
_entity.type
_entity.pdbx_description
1 polymer ?
#
loop_
_entity_poly.entity_id
_entity_poly.type
_entity_poly.pdbx_seq_one_letter_code
_entity_poly.pdbx_strand_id
1 'polypeptide(L)'
;MDAHIRLANPRTPESQSNLMLRRGYSYSLGVSNAGQLEMGLLFVCYQADLEKGFLTVQKRLNGEALEEYIKPIGGGYFFVLPGVKEGGDYLASGLLKA
;
A
#
# COMPACT_ATOMS: atom_id res chain seq x y z
N MET A 1 -17.39 -0.19 16.01
CA MET A 1 -17.60 0.38 14.64
C MET A 1 -16.27 0.67 13.94
N ASP A 2 -15.22 0.01 14.39
CA ASP A 2 -13.81 0.39 14.39
C ASP A 2 -12.94 -0.75 13.86
N ALA A 3 -13.57 -1.81 13.34
CA ALA A 3 -12.89 -2.91 12.69
C ALA A 3 -12.18 -2.41 11.42
N HIS A 4 -10.92 -2.82 11.24
CA HIS A 4 -10.04 -2.46 10.13
C HIS A 4 -10.74 -2.44 8.77
N ILE A 5 -11.40 -3.54 8.39
CA ILE A 5 -12.04 -3.66 7.07
C ILE A 5 -13.15 -2.63 6.84
N ARG A 6 -13.84 -2.21 7.91
CA ARG A 6 -14.97 -1.27 7.83
C ARG A 6 -14.47 0.18 7.78
N LEU A 7 -13.39 0.50 8.49
CA LEU A 7 -12.72 1.78 8.38
C LEU A 7 -12.04 1.94 7.02
N ALA A 8 -11.34 0.90 6.55
CA ALA A 8 -10.66 0.90 5.26
C ALA A 8 -11.65 1.09 4.09
N ASN A 9 -12.78 0.38 4.12
CA ASN A 9 -13.83 0.51 3.13
C ASN A 9 -15.23 0.46 3.81
N PRO A 10 -15.88 1.60 4.03
CA PRO A 10 -17.22 1.65 4.61
C PRO A 10 -18.32 1.20 3.63
N ARG A 11 -17.99 0.93 2.36
CA ARG A 11 -18.88 0.48 1.30
C ARG A 11 -20.02 1.43 0.96
N THR A 12 -19.80 2.73 1.11
CA THR A 12 -20.68 3.78 0.59
C THR A 12 -20.40 4.04 -0.90
N PRO A 13 -21.30 4.70 -1.66
CA PRO A 13 -21.04 5.09 -3.04
C PRO A 13 -19.76 5.91 -3.22
N GLU A 14 -19.47 6.82 -2.27
CA GLU A 14 -18.27 7.68 -2.32
C GLU A 14 -16.99 6.87 -2.14
N SER A 15 -17.04 5.83 -1.31
CA SER A 15 -15.88 4.96 -1.03
C SER A 15 -15.41 4.12 -2.22
N GLN A 16 -16.23 4.00 -3.27
CA GLN A 16 -15.86 3.30 -4.50
C GLN A 16 -14.65 3.95 -5.20
N SER A 17 -14.52 5.27 -5.08
CA SER A 17 -13.38 6.01 -5.64
C SER A 17 -12.06 5.73 -4.90
N ASN A 18 -12.11 5.09 -3.72
CA ASN A 18 -10.94 4.85 -2.87
C ASN A 18 -10.45 3.39 -2.91
N LEU A 19 -10.97 2.60 -3.84
CA LEU A 19 -10.54 1.22 -4.01
C LEU A 19 -9.07 1.16 -4.45
N MET A 20 -8.36 0.16 -3.93
CA MET A 20 -6.97 -0.14 -4.28
C MET A 20 -6.80 -1.66 -4.45
N LEU A 21 -5.87 -2.06 -5.30
CA LEU A 21 -5.45 -3.44 -5.44
C LEU A 21 -4.30 -3.73 -4.48
N ARG A 22 -4.55 -4.50 -3.41
CA ARG A 22 -3.51 -4.92 -2.45
C ARG A 22 -2.82 -6.20 -2.95
N ARG A 23 -1.49 -6.23 -2.90
CA ARG A 23 -0.63 -7.35 -3.33
C ARG A 23 0.59 -7.49 -2.41
N GLY A 24 0.33 -7.57 -1.10
CA GLY A 24 1.37 -7.66 -0.09
C GLY A 24 1.97 -9.06 0.10
N TYR A 25 3.06 -9.13 0.85
CA TYR A 25 3.80 -10.35 1.19
C TYR A 25 4.14 -10.36 2.68
N SER A 26 4.11 -11.52 3.34
CA SER A 26 4.65 -11.63 4.70
C SER A 26 6.17 -11.58 4.69
N TYR A 27 6.78 -10.97 5.70
CA TYR A 27 8.23 -11.02 5.91
C TYR A 27 8.58 -11.56 7.30
N SER A 28 9.80 -12.09 7.43
CA SER A 28 10.43 -12.43 8.70
C SER A 28 11.92 -12.09 8.62
N LEU A 29 12.40 -11.31 9.58
CA LEU A 29 13.79 -10.84 9.68
C LEU A 29 14.56 -11.51 10.84
N GLY A 30 13.91 -12.44 11.54
CA GLY A 30 14.51 -13.16 12.67
C GLY A 30 13.94 -12.70 14.00
N VAL A 31 14.83 -12.49 14.98
CA VAL A 31 14.48 -12.23 16.38
C VAL A 31 15.15 -10.94 16.84
N SER A 32 14.39 -10.06 17.49
CA SER A 32 14.88 -8.80 18.06
C SER A 32 15.72 -9.03 19.31
N ASN A 33 16.40 -7.99 19.78
CA ASN A 33 17.15 -8.04 21.05
C ASN A 33 16.28 -8.39 22.27
N ALA A 34 14.96 -8.16 22.20
CA ALA A 34 14.01 -8.49 23.25
C ALA A 34 13.46 -9.94 23.13
N GLY A 35 13.98 -10.73 22.18
CA GLY A 35 13.53 -12.12 21.96
C GLY A 35 12.21 -12.23 21.19
N GLN A 36 11.70 -11.13 20.62
CA GLN A 36 10.47 -11.12 19.84
C GLN A 36 10.74 -11.38 18.37
N LEU A 37 9.80 -12.03 17.68
CA LEU A 37 9.91 -12.24 16.25
C LEU A 37 9.77 -10.91 15.49
N GLU A 38 10.77 -10.56 14.68
CA GLU A 38 10.69 -9.44 13.76
C GLU A 38 10.05 -9.89 12.46
N MET A 39 8.73 -9.74 12.39
CA MET A 39 7.92 -10.18 11.25
C MET A 39 6.75 -9.22 11.03
N GLY A 40 6.19 -9.27 9.83
CA GLY A 40 5.07 -8.41 9.50
C GLY A 40 4.67 -8.53 8.03
N LEU A 41 4.15 -7.43 7.50
CA LEU A 41 3.62 -7.32 6.16
C LEU A 41 4.44 -6.33 5.32
N LEU A 42 5.00 -6.81 4.21
CA LEU A 42 5.40 -5.97 3.08
C LEU A 42 4.12 -5.56 2.37
N PHE A 43 3.51 -4.47 2.83
CA PHE A 43 2.29 -3.96 2.23
C PHE A 43 2.61 -3.31 0.89
N VAL A 44 2.04 -3.84 -0.18
CA VAL A 44 2.13 -3.27 -1.53
C VAL A 44 0.72 -3.10 -2.05
N CYS A 45 0.41 -1.92 -2.59
CA CYS A 45 -0.87 -1.67 -3.25
C CYS A 45 -0.69 -0.84 -4.52
N TYR A 46 -1.64 -0.99 -5.43
CA TYR A 46 -1.70 -0.27 -6.70
C TYR A 46 -3.04 0.45 -6.79
N GLN A 47 -2.98 1.69 -7.28
CA GLN A 47 -4.14 2.53 -7.54
C GLN A 47 -3.81 3.48 -8.70
N ALA A 48 -4.83 3.92 -9.42
CA ALA A 48 -4.67 4.91 -10.49
C ALA A 48 -4.41 6.33 -9.94
N ASP A 49 -4.89 6.61 -8.72
CA ASP A 49 -4.80 7.91 -8.05
C ASP A 49 -4.37 7.68 -6.60
N LEU A 50 -3.17 8.14 -6.24
CA LEU A 50 -2.56 7.93 -4.91
C LEU A 50 -3.36 8.62 -3.79
N GLU A 51 -3.87 9.83 -4.07
CA GLU A 51 -4.63 10.63 -3.11
C GLU A 51 -5.97 9.95 -2.80
N LYS A 52 -6.68 9.51 -3.84
CA LYS A 52 -7.96 8.81 -3.67
C LYS A 52 -7.81 7.41 -3.10
N GLY A 53 -6.73 6.69 -3.43
CA GLY A 53 -6.49 5.33 -2.95
C GLY A 53 -5.87 5.30 -1.55
N PHE A 54 -4.58 4.96 -1.51
CA PHE A 54 -3.86 4.68 -0.26
C PHE A 54 -3.97 5.81 0.77
N LEU A 55 -3.77 7.08 0.38
CA LEU A 55 -3.76 8.20 1.33
C LEU A 55 -5.12 8.40 2.00
N THR A 56 -6.21 8.33 1.22
CA THR A 56 -7.57 8.45 1.77
C THR A 56 -7.91 7.29 2.70
N VAL A 57 -7.55 6.05 2.33
CA VAL A 57 -7.82 4.87 3.16
C VAL A 57 -6.98 4.88 4.43
N GLN A 58 -5.68 5.18 4.35
CA GLN A 58 -4.82 5.29 5.53
C GLN A 58 -5.30 6.38 6.48
N LYS A 59 -5.77 7.53 5.96
CA LYS A 59 -6.35 8.59 6.80
C LYS A 59 -7.58 8.12 7.58
N ARG A 60 -8.38 7.21 7.05
CA ARG A 60 -9.52 6.60 7.77
C ARG A 60 -9.08 5.57 8.80
N LEU A 61 -7.93 4.93 8.58
CA LEU A 61 -7.37 3.91 9.47
C LEU A 61 -6.58 4.51 10.64
N ASN A 62 -6.20 5.78 10.59
CA ASN A 62 -5.49 6.43 11.71
C ASN A 62 -6.28 6.28 13.03
N GLY A 63 -5.62 5.71 14.04
CA GLY A 63 -6.20 5.42 15.35
C GLY A 63 -7.05 4.15 15.40
N GLU A 64 -6.94 3.26 14.42
CA GLU A 64 -7.63 1.97 14.44
C GLU A 64 -7.09 1.03 15.53
N ALA A 65 -7.93 0.08 15.97
CA ALA A 65 -7.54 -0.91 16.97
C ALA A 65 -6.35 -1.80 16.56
N LEU A 66 -6.10 -1.95 15.25
CA LEU A 66 -4.96 -2.74 14.75
C LEU A 66 -3.60 -2.08 15.06
N GLU A 67 -3.55 -0.76 15.26
CA GLU A 67 -2.31 -0.02 15.56
C GLU A 67 -1.63 -0.50 16.85
N GLU A 68 -2.36 -1.14 17.77
CA GLU A 68 -1.77 -1.79 18.95
C GLU A 68 -0.79 -2.93 18.57
N TYR A 69 -0.99 -3.56 17.41
CA TYR A 69 -0.27 -4.77 16.98
C TYR A 69 0.64 -4.55 15.78
N ILE A 70 0.55 -3.40 15.10
CA ILE A 70 1.33 -3.11 13.89
C ILE A 70 2.06 -1.79 14.01
N LYS A 71 3.22 -1.71 13.37
CA LYS A 71 3.99 -0.47 13.25
C LYS A 71 4.60 -0.36 11.86
N PRO A 72 4.16 0.60 11.02
CA PRO A 72 4.86 0.92 9.79
C PRO A 72 6.25 1.47 10.14
N ILE A 73 7.30 0.78 9.69
CA ILE A 73 8.71 1.15 9.97
C ILE A 73 9.46 1.69 8.75
N GLY A 74 8.87 1.63 7.56
CA GLY A 74 9.48 2.09 6.32
C GLY A 74 8.58 1.86 5.11
N GLY A 75 9.01 2.38 3.96
CA GLY A 75 8.28 2.30 2.70
C GLY A 75 8.47 3.55 1.84
N GLY A 76 7.67 3.66 0.79
CA GLY A 76 7.70 4.83 -0.09
C GLY A 76 6.60 4.77 -1.15
N TYR A 77 6.43 5.90 -1.84
CA TYR A 77 5.55 5.99 -3.00
C TYR A 77 6.39 5.97 -4.27
N PHE A 78 5.93 5.18 -5.23
CA PHE A 78 6.60 5.00 -6.51
C PHE A 78 5.56 5.01 -7.62
N PHE A 79 5.95 5.57 -8.76
CA PHE A 79 5.13 5.51 -9.96
C PHE A 79 5.51 4.29 -10.78
N VAL A 80 4.56 3.37 -10.98
CA VAL A 80 4.77 2.21 -11.85
C VAL A 80 4.70 2.69 -13.29
N LEU A 81 5.83 2.59 -13.98
CA LEU A 81 5.94 3.03 -15.36
C LEU A 81 5.02 2.22 -16.29
N PRO A 82 4.53 2.81 -17.39
CA PRO A 82 3.89 2.06 -18.46
C PRO A 82 4.80 0.93 -18.96
N GLY A 83 4.19 -0.19 -19.33
CA GLY A 83 4.92 -1.32 -19.90
C GLY A 83 5.53 -1.01 -21.27
N VAL A 84 6.60 -1.71 -21.61
CA VAL A 84 7.26 -1.65 -22.93
C VAL A 84 6.36 -2.33 -23.97
N LYS A 85 6.05 -1.62 -25.06
CA LYS A 85 5.08 -2.09 -26.07
C LYS A 85 5.73 -2.72 -27.31
N GLU A 86 6.93 -2.28 -27.67
CA GLU A 86 7.59 -2.63 -28.93
C GLU A 86 8.99 -3.21 -28.68
N GLY A 87 9.41 -4.13 -29.55
CA GLY A 87 10.77 -4.66 -29.53
C GLY A 87 11.78 -3.56 -29.82
N GLY A 88 12.71 -3.33 -28.89
CA GLY A 88 13.72 -2.28 -28.97
C GLY A 88 13.41 -1.02 -28.14
N ASP A 89 12.22 -0.93 -27.53
CA ASP A 89 11.92 0.11 -26.53
C ASP A 89 12.34 -0.35 -25.11
N TYR A 90 12.35 0.57 -24.14
CA TYR A 90 12.82 0.32 -22.78
C TYR A 90 11.92 0.96 -21.70
N LEU A 91 11.93 0.40 -20.48
CA LEU A 91 11.17 0.98 -19.36
C LEU A 91 11.59 2.43 -19.13
N ALA A 92 10.60 3.31 -18.87
CA ALA A 92 10.78 4.76 -18.72
C ALA A 92 11.08 5.54 -20.01
N SER A 93 11.06 4.91 -21.19
CA SER A 93 11.28 5.63 -22.45
C SER A 93 10.34 6.83 -22.64
N GLY A 94 9.06 6.68 -22.29
CA GLY A 94 8.07 7.75 -22.33
C GLY A 94 8.28 8.86 -21.30
N LEU A 95 9.05 8.63 -20.24
CA LEU A 95 9.45 9.66 -19.28
C LEU A 95 10.70 10.42 -19.76
N LEU A 96 11.69 9.70 -20.31
CA LEU A 96 12.96 10.30 -20.73
C LEU A 96 12.85 11.10 -22.05
N LYS A 97 11.86 10.78 -22.89
CA LYS A 97 11.62 11.44 -24.18
C LYS A 97 10.56 12.55 -24.11
N ALA A 98 9.98 12.80 -22.93
CA ALA A 98 8.90 13.76 -22.73
C ALA A 98 9.37 15.23 -22.82
#